data_AF-A0A644ZMJ0-F1
#
_entry.id   AF-A0A644ZMJ0-F1
#
_cell.length_a   1.000
_cell.length_b   1.000
_cell.length_c   1.000
_cell.angle_alpha   90.00
_cell.angle_beta   90.00
_cell.angle_gamma   90.00
#
_symmetry.space_group_name_H-M   'P 1'
#
loop_
_entity.id
_entity.type
_entity.pdbx_description
1 polymer ?
#
loop_
_entity_poly.entity_id
_entity_poly.type
_entity_poly.pdbx_seq_one_letter_code
_entity_poly.pdbx_strand_id
1 'polypeptide(L)'
;MFGTVNVDAGAGQYYYTVPLGMVVKTTTNTTQTFVGCYTLHLSNPGMQGTLPFQPLGITKGSFKQITNGTDLSPLLASACN
;
A
#
# COMPACT_ATOMS: atom_id res chain seq x y z
N MET A 1 -1.53 5.02 -9.43
CA MET A 1 -2.89 4.46 -9.46
C MET A 1 -3.05 3.49 -8.30
N PHE A 2 -4.28 3.33 -7.81
CA PHE A 2 -4.61 2.39 -6.74
C PHE A 2 -5.54 1.30 -7.28
N GLY A 3 -5.39 0.08 -6.77
CA GLY A 3 -6.32 -1.02 -6.98
C GLY A 3 -7.37 -1.10 -5.87
N THR A 4 -8.10 -2.22 -5.84
CA THR A 4 -9.08 -2.51 -4.79
C THR A 4 -8.38 -2.66 -3.44
N VAL A 5 -8.80 -1.87 -2.46
CA VAL A 5 -8.30 -1.96 -1.08
C VAL A 5 -9.01 -3.10 -0.38
N ASN A 6 -8.27 -4.03 0.23
CA ASN A 6 -8.85 -5.03 1.11
C ASN A 6 -8.63 -4.65 2.57
N VAL A 7 -9.63 -4.96 3.40
CA VAL A 7 -9.61 -4.71 4.83
C VAL A 7 -9.73 -6.04 5.56
N ASP A 8 -8.81 -6.27 6.48
CA ASP A 8 -8.88 -7.35 7.47
C ASP A 8 -8.98 -6.71 8.86
N ALA A 9 -10.04 -7.05 9.59
CA ALA A 9 -10.31 -6.48 10.90
C ALA A 9 -10.50 -7.59 11.93
N GLY A 10 -9.73 -7.54 13.01
CA GLY A 10 -9.78 -8.57 14.05
C GLY A 10 -9.15 -8.11 15.36
N ALA A 11 -9.75 -8.48 16.50
CA ALA A 11 -9.24 -8.18 17.84
C ALA A 11 -8.88 -6.68 18.07
N GLY A 12 -9.65 -5.76 17.49
CA GLY A 12 -9.37 -4.32 17.59
C GLY A 12 -8.26 -3.83 16.67
N GLN A 13 -7.74 -4.66 15.77
CA GLN A 13 -6.72 -4.30 14.79
C GLN A 13 -7.36 -4.20 13.41
N TYR A 14 -7.00 -3.18 12.65
CA TYR A 14 -7.38 -2.99 11.27
C TYR A 14 -6.14 -3.06 10.39
N TYR A 15 -6.08 -4.04 9.50
CA TYR A 15 -5.07 -4.19 8.49
C TYR A 15 -5.66 -3.87 7.11
N TYR A 16 -4.97 -3.04 6.35
CA TYR A 16 -5.37 -2.67 5.00
C TYR A 16 -4.29 -3.13 4.03
N THR A 17 -4.70 -3.75 2.92
CA THR A 17 -3.81 -4.00 1.79
C THR A 17 -4.22 -3.12 0.63
N VAL A 18 -3.27 -2.33 0.14
CA VAL A 18 -3.50 -1.33 -0.90
C VAL A 18 -2.60 -1.67 -2.08
N PRO A 19 -3.15 -2.32 -3.13
CA PRO A 19 -2.45 -2.48 -4.40
C PRO A 19 -2.23 -1.12 -5.03
N LEU A 20 -1.04 -0.86 -5.57
CA LEU A 20 -0.77 0.35 -6.34
C LEU A 20 0.25 0.14 -7.45
N GLY A 21 0.11 0.99 -8.46
CA GLY A 21 1.09 1.18 -9.52
C GLY A 21 1.59 2.62 -9.49
N MET A 22 2.89 2.81 -9.56
CA MET A 22 3.55 4.12 -9.44
C MET A 22 4.57 4.32 -10.55
N VAL A 23 4.46 5.45 -11.23
CA VAL A 23 5.45 5.94 -12.19
C VAL A 23 6.26 7.01 -11.48
N VAL A 24 7.56 6.79 -11.37
CA VAL A 24 8.47 7.60 -10.58
C VAL A 24 9.50 8.21 -11.49
N LYS A 25 9.73 9.51 -11.29
CA LYS A 25 10.86 10.21 -11.90
C LYS A 25 12.01 10.20 -10.92
N THR A 26 13.12 9.59 -11.30
CA THR A 26 14.31 9.48 -10.44
C THR A 26 15.09 10.81 -10.41
N THR A 27 16.03 10.91 -9.48
CA THR A 27 16.96 12.04 -9.39
C THR A 27 17.87 12.16 -10.63
N THR A 28 18.05 11.07 -11.39
CA THR A 28 18.79 11.06 -12.66
C THR A 28 17.89 11.35 -13.87
N ASN A 29 16.68 11.86 -13.63
CA ASN A 29 15.70 12.22 -14.67
C ASN A 29 15.20 11.02 -15.50
N THR A 30 15.41 9.79 -15.02
CA THR A 30 14.89 8.57 -15.65
C THR A 30 13.49 8.23 -15.12
N THR A 31 12.66 7.64 -15.96
CA THR A 31 11.33 7.14 -15.55
C THR A 31 11.45 5.68 -15.14
N GLN A 32 10.86 5.32 -14.01
CA GLN A 32 10.74 3.92 -13.57
C GLN A 32 9.30 3.66 -13.13
N THR A 33 8.81 2.47 -13.46
CA THR A 33 7.45 2.06 -13.11
C THR A 33 7.52 0.90 -12.13
N PHE A 34 6.73 0.98 -11.06
CA PHE A 34 6.62 -0.07 -10.05
C PHE A 34 5.16 -0.46 -9.87
N VAL A 35 4.94 -1.73 -9.57
CA VAL A 35 3.67 -2.25 -9.07
C VAL A 35 3.94 -2.98 -7.76
N GLY A 36 3.03 -2.83 -6.81
CA GLY A 36 3.21 -3.41 -5.50
C GLY A 36 2.02 -3.23 -4.59
N CYS A 37 2.24 -3.51 -3.32
CA CYS A 37 1.24 -3.46 -2.27
C CYS A 37 1.81 -2.80 -1.02
N TYR A 38 1.04 -1.89 -0.44
CA TYR A 38 1.25 -1.46 0.93
C TYR A 38 0.37 -2.26 1.89
N THR A 39 0.94 -2.64 3.02
CA THR A 39 0.19 -3.05 4.21
C THR A 39 0.15 -1.86 5.15
N LEU A 40 -1.06 -1.45 5.54
CA LEU A 40 -1.27 -0.44 6.56
C LEU A 40 -1.89 -1.09 7.79
N HIS A 41 -1.63 -0.51 8.95
CA HIS A 41 -2.15 -0.98 10.21
C HIS A 41 -2.64 0.19 11.06
N LEU A 42 -3.80 -0.01 11.67
CA LEU A 42 -4.40 0.87 12.66
C LEU A 42 -4.94 0.02 13.81
N SER A 43 -4.47 0.29 15.02
CA SER A 43 -5.13 -0.20 16.24
C SER A 43 -6.39 0.63 16.48
N ASN A 44 -7.50 0.02 16.91
CA ASN A 44 -8.78 0.67 17.14
C ASN A 44 -8.60 1.87 18.09
N PRO A 45 -8.87 3.11 17.66
CA PRO A 45 -8.65 4.31 18.47
C PRO A 45 -9.35 4.25 19.84
N GLY A 46 -10.54 3.65 19.91
CA GLY A 46 -11.27 3.48 21.19
C GLY A 46 -10.57 2.55 22.19
N MET A 47 -9.70 1.66 21.72
CA MET A 47 -8.93 0.72 22.55
C MET A 47 -7.56 1.25 22.97
N GLN A 48 -7.07 2.31 22.31
CA GLN A 48 -5.75 2.88 22.61
C GLN A 48 -5.72 3.60 23.96
N GLY A 49 -6.89 3.98 24.49
CA GLY A 49 -7.12 4.36 25.90
C GLY A 49 -6.54 5.71 26.34
N THR A 50 -5.37 6.10 25.82
CA THR A 50 -4.62 7.29 26.23
C THR A 50 -3.87 7.92 25.06
N LEU A 51 -3.90 9.25 24.99
CA LEU A 51 -3.18 10.04 24.00
C LEU A 51 -1.65 9.96 24.20
N PRO A 52 -0.84 10.08 23.13
CA PRO A 52 -1.23 10.28 21.73
C PRO A 52 -1.61 8.98 21.04
N PHE A 53 -2.66 9.01 20.21
CA PHE A 53 -3.05 7.86 19.41
C PHE A 53 -1.99 7.54 18.34
N GLN A 54 -1.72 6.26 18.10
CA GLN A 54 -1.08 5.82 16.87
C GLN A 54 -2.10 5.90 15.73
N PRO A 55 -1.89 6.76 14.72
CA PRO A 55 -2.73 6.81 13.54
C PRO A 55 -2.46 5.61 12.62
N LEU A 56 -3.26 5.51 11.56
CA LEU A 56 -3.03 4.56 10.48
C LEU A 56 -1.64 4.80 9.89
N GLY A 57 -0.82 3.75 9.86
CA GLY A 57 0.54 3.81 9.33
C GLY A 57 0.81 2.72 8.31
N ILE A 58 1.73 2.98 7.38
CA ILE A 58 2.26 1.95 6.49
C ILE A 58 3.27 1.12 7.28
N THR A 59 3.02 -0.19 7.40
CA THR A 59 3.90 -1.12 8.13
C THR A 59 4.78 -1.94 7.19
N LYS A 60 4.34 -2.15 5.94
CA LYS A 60 5.10 -2.87 4.93
C LYS A 60 4.83 -2.32 3.54
N GLY A 61 5.85 -2.33 2.69
CA GLY A 61 5.73 -2.11 1.26
C GLY A 61 6.45 -3.22 0.50
N SER A 62 5.79 -3.81 -0.50
CA SER A 62 6.37 -4.80 -1.41
C SER A 62 6.17 -4.32 -2.83
N PHE A 63 7.27 -4.08 -3.55
CA PHE A 63 7.22 -3.49 -4.89
C PHE A 63 8.11 -4.27 -5.86
N LYS A 64 7.64 -4.40 -7.09
CA LYS A 64 8.39 -4.93 -8.22
C LYS A 64 8.49 -3.85 -9.28
N GLN A 65 9.70 -3.62 -9.77
CA GLN A 65 9.91 -2.81 -10.95
C GLN A 65 9.38 -3.55 -12.17
N ILE A 66 8.74 -2.83 -13.08
CA ILE A 66 8.25 -3.37 -14.34
C ILE A 66 8.70 -2.48 -15.51
N THR A 67 8.49 -2.97 -16.73
CA THR A 67 8.75 -2.20 -17.94
C THR A 67 7.91 -0.93 -17.97
N ASN A 68 8.54 0.20 -18.30
CA ASN A 68 7.84 1.46 -18.44
C ASN A 68 6.79 1.40 -19.56
N GLY A 69 5.63 2.02 -19.33
CA GLY A 69 4.52 2.02 -20.29
C GLY A 69 3.66 0.76 -20.28
N THR A 70 3.97 -0.22 -19.44
CA THR A 70 3.09 -1.39 -19.21
C THR A 70 1.75 -0.92 -18.65
N ASP A 71 0.65 -1.50 -19.15
CA ASP A 71 -0.66 -1.30 -18.52
C ASP A 71 -0.67 -1.94 -17.13
N LEU A 72 -0.87 -1.09 -16.14
CA LEU A 72 -0.80 -1.44 -14.73
C LEU A 72 -2.12 -2.01 -14.23
N SER A 73 -3.25 -1.72 -14.89
CA SER A 73 -4.59 -2.13 -14.49
C SER A 73 -4.70 -3.64 -14.19
N PRO A 74 -4.26 -4.55 -15.08
CA PRO A 74 -4.32 -5.99 -14.81
C PRO A 74 -3.36 -6.45 -13.71
N LEU A 75 -2.28 -5.68 -13.46
CA LEU A 75 -1.25 -6.06 -12.48
C LEU A 75 -1.64 -5.74 -11.04
N LEU A 76 -2.60 -4.83 -10.83
CA LEU A 76 -3.07 -4.47 -9.49
C LEU A 76 -3.78 -5.62 -8.77
N ALA A 77 -4.47 -6.50 -9.51
CA ALA A 77 -5.20 -7.62 -8.93
C ALA A 77 -4.30 -8.63 -8.22
N SER A 78 -3.03 -8.74 -8.65
CA SER A 78 -2.04 -9.67 -8.10
C SER A 78 -0.95 -8.97 -7.29
N ALA A 79 -1.01 -7.66 -7.10
CA ALA A 79 0.07 -6.90 -6.47
C ALA A 79 0.25 -7.19 -4.96
N CYS A 80 -0.80 -7.69 -4.29
CA CYS A 80 -0.80 -8.01 -2.86
C CYS A 80 -0.71 -9.52 -2.54
N ASN A 81 -0.50 -10.38 -3.55
CA ASN A 81 -0.28 -11.82 -3.37
C ASN A 81 1.21 -12.18 -3.23
#